data_AF-A0A382J7P3-F1
#
_entry.id   AF-A0A382J7P3-F1
#
_cell.length_a   1.000
_cell.length_b   1.000
_cell.length_c   1.000
_cell.angle_alpha   90.00
_cell.angle_beta   90.00
_cell.angle_gamma   90.00
#
_symmetry.space_group_name_H-M   'P 1'
#
loop_
_entity.id
_entity.type
_entity.pdbx_description
1 polymer ?
#
loop_
_entity_poly.entity_id
_entity_poly.type
_entity_poly.pdbx_seq_one_letter_code
_entity_poly.pdbx_strand_id
1 'polypeptide(L)'
;TLFKKESFLVPLFLVLFGTTIAVYALSGQFIPVRSAIYLLPFIVIFQAYGLKESILKLSMRWFSQDSQTRLMYVLVSSYLIGCFFLLTVGKYKNLHSDSGNPYELTRSYLKNNAGPNDLIISSLHDTVGGFYLGAMIREKNFNIYKNGRIENIYYLAPKVGESKIELDMVYPDIKKVKFLPLDKFKPVVSFENKGVRPSAVHIFKRKVEIYPVVDLNQSDLLIPGYYGNYKKVCNTQVDGQGIRVKCYGSKMSCAKHLLTLSVKKIDLQFILFHHINDRGTKTVSYASMKSMDQSEKSRKENQDFTLLPDIYRFNDLVNNINDMDPYRKNVDLIDVSLQKMGGSKNILF
;
A
#
# COMPACT_ATOMS: atom_id res chain seq x y z
N THR A 1 55.06 8.97 -18.07
CA THR A 1 54.61 8.36 -19.35
C THR A 1 53.12 8.00 -19.36
N LEU A 2 52.26 8.77 -18.69
CA LEU A 2 50.80 8.52 -18.65
C LEU A 2 49.98 9.53 -19.49
N PHE A 3 50.55 10.68 -19.83
CA PHE A 3 49.85 11.79 -20.50
C PHE A 3 50.17 11.98 -21.99
N LYS A 4 50.91 11.06 -22.62
CA LYS A 4 51.03 11.02 -24.09
C LYS A 4 49.82 10.38 -24.79
N LYS A 5 48.76 10.07 -24.03
CA LYS A 5 47.58 9.28 -24.41
C LYS A 5 46.27 10.08 -24.52
N GLU A 6 46.32 11.42 -24.47
CA GLU A 6 45.12 12.25 -24.59
C GLU A 6 44.36 12.01 -25.91
N SER A 7 45.04 11.57 -26.97
CA SER A 7 44.41 11.26 -28.26
C SER A 7 43.48 10.04 -28.23
N PHE A 8 43.62 9.13 -27.26
CA PHE A 8 42.78 7.94 -27.15
C PHE A 8 41.43 8.24 -26.46
N LEU A 9 41.39 9.28 -25.62
CA LEU A 9 40.20 9.65 -24.84
C LEU A 9 39.07 10.19 -25.71
N VAL A 10 39.37 10.90 -26.80
CA VAL A 10 38.37 11.43 -27.74
C VAL A 10 37.64 10.35 -28.54
N PRO A 11 38.32 9.39 -29.21
CA PRO A 11 37.62 8.29 -29.88
C PRO A 11 36.93 7.36 -28.89
N LEU A 12 37.52 7.08 -27.72
CA LEU A 12 36.85 6.32 -26.66
C LEU A 12 35.57 7.02 -26.19
N PHE A 13 35.61 8.34 -26.06
CA PHE A 13 34.44 9.15 -25.75
C PHE A 13 33.36 9.06 -26.82
N LEU A 14 33.71 9.25 -28.10
CA LEU A 14 32.75 9.18 -29.20
C LEU A 14 32.11 7.79 -29.30
N VAL A 15 32.87 6.72 -29.07
CA VAL A 15 32.36 5.35 -29.04
C VAL A 15 31.45 5.12 -27.84
N LEU A 16 31.82 5.57 -26.63
CA LEU A 16 30.99 5.42 -25.43
C LEU A 16 29.72 6.28 -25.50
N PHE A 17 29.81 7.48 -26.05
CA PHE A 17 28.67 8.36 -26.26
C PHE A 17 27.72 7.80 -27.32
N GLY A 18 28.27 7.33 -28.45
CA GLY A 18 27.51 6.66 -29.51
C GLY A 18 26.85 5.37 -29.05
N THR A 19 27.55 4.53 -28.27
CA THR A 19 26.96 3.32 -27.69
C THR A 19 25.91 3.64 -26.63
N THR A 20 26.09 4.69 -25.82
CA THR A 20 25.05 5.14 -24.87
C THR A 20 23.79 5.60 -25.62
N ILE A 21 23.92 6.41 -26.67
CA ILE A 21 22.79 6.84 -27.50
C ILE A 21 22.13 5.64 -28.19
N ALA A 22 22.92 4.74 -28.79
CA ALA A 22 22.40 3.55 -29.45
C ALA A 22 21.66 2.64 -28.46
N VAL A 23 22.20 2.43 -27.26
CA VAL A 23 21.54 1.68 -26.20
C VAL A 23 20.25 2.38 -25.77
N TYR A 24 20.22 3.69 -25.56
CA TYR A 24 18.98 4.40 -25.19
C TYR A 24 17.93 4.42 -26.32
N ALA A 25 18.36 4.57 -27.58
CA ALA A 25 17.49 4.62 -28.74
C ALA A 25 16.95 3.24 -29.16
N LEU A 26 17.78 2.18 -29.06
CA LEU A 26 17.42 0.82 -29.45
C LEU A 26 16.80 0.01 -28.31
N SER A 27 17.19 0.26 -27.05
CA SER A 27 16.74 -0.62 -25.94
C SER A 27 15.34 -0.32 -25.46
N GLY A 28 14.82 0.92 -25.61
CA GLY A 28 13.42 1.35 -25.38
C GLY A 28 12.75 1.02 -24.03
N GLN A 29 13.19 0.02 -23.27
CA GLN A 29 12.42 -0.70 -22.27
C GLN A 29 13.25 -1.46 -21.20
N PHE A 30 14.58 -1.61 -21.28
CA PHE A 30 15.27 -2.61 -20.43
C PHE A 30 16.56 -2.20 -19.70
N ILE A 31 16.73 -0.92 -19.35
CA ILE A 31 17.68 -0.57 -18.28
C ILE A 31 16.89 -0.31 -17.00
N PRO A 32 17.14 -1.03 -15.88
CA PRO A 32 16.59 -0.63 -14.60
C PRO A 32 17.16 0.74 -14.26
N VAL A 33 16.34 1.78 -14.48
CA VAL A 33 16.66 3.20 -14.27
C VAL A 33 17.27 3.45 -12.89
N ARG A 34 16.88 2.62 -11.90
CA ARG A 34 17.37 2.64 -10.53
C ARG A 34 18.87 2.32 -10.39
N SER A 35 19.43 1.48 -11.25
CA SER A 35 20.87 1.16 -11.25
C SER A 35 21.68 2.17 -12.06
N ALA A 36 21.08 2.73 -13.12
CA ALA A 36 21.71 3.73 -13.96
C ALA A 36 21.99 5.06 -13.23
N ILE A 37 21.23 5.37 -12.17
CA ILE A 37 21.44 6.59 -11.38
C ILE A 37 22.81 6.64 -10.69
N TYR A 38 23.38 5.47 -10.33
CA TYR A 38 24.71 5.39 -9.71
C TYR A 38 25.84 5.63 -10.71
N LEU A 39 25.58 5.38 -12.00
CA LEU A 39 26.52 5.66 -13.08
C LEU A 39 26.39 7.09 -13.62
N LEU A 40 25.28 7.77 -13.31
CA LEU A 40 24.97 9.11 -13.83
C LEU A 40 26.09 10.14 -13.55
N PRO A 41 26.68 10.25 -12.33
CA PRO A 41 27.76 11.21 -12.09
C PRO A 41 28.99 10.94 -12.95
N PHE A 42 29.35 9.66 -13.14
CA PHE A 42 30.47 9.25 -13.97
C PHE A 42 30.22 9.52 -15.45
N ILE A 43 29.01 9.24 -15.93
CA ILE A 43 28.60 9.54 -17.30
C ILE A 43 28.64 11.05 -17.54
N VAL A 44 28.14 11.87 -16.62
CA VAL A 44 28.16 13.34 -16.73
C VAL A 44 29.59 13.89 -16.73
N ILE A 45 30.45 13.43 -15.83
CA ILE A 45 31.86 13.86 -15.76
C ILE A 45 32.60 13.44 -17.03
N PHE A 46 32.40 12.20 -17.49
CA PHE A 46 33.01 11.69 -18.71
C PHE A 46 32.50 12.45 -19.95
N GLN A 47 31.19 12.72 -20.02
CA GLN A 47 30.56 13.52 -21.06
C GLN A 47 31.11 14.96 -21.11
N ALA A 48 31.22 15.61 -19.95
CA ALA A 48 31.74 16.97 -19.84
C ALA A 48 33.23 17.05 -20.22
N TYR A 49 34.04 16.14 -19.70
CA TYR A 49 35.48 16.11 -19.98
C TYR A 49 35.76 15.78 -21.45
N GLY A 50 35.14 14.74 -21.99
CA GLY A 50 35.38 14.38 -23.39
C GLY A 50 34.80 15.37 -24.39
N LEU A 51 33.69 16.07 -24.08
CA LEU A 51 33.19 17.17 -24.90
C LEU A 51 34.19 18.33 -24.92
N LYS A 52 34.70 18.73 -23.75
CA LYS A 52 35.72 19.78 -23.62
C LYS A 52 36.97 19.45 -24.45
N GLU A 53 37.52 18.25 -24.26
CA GLU A 53 38.73 17.80 -24.96
C GLU A 53 38.53 17.69 -26.48
N SER A 54 37.35 17.23 -26.92
CA SER A 54 37.01 17.14 -28.34
C SER A 54 36.96 18.53 -28.99
N ILE A 55 36.32 19.50 -28.33
CA ILE A 55 36.22 20.88 -28.83
C ILE A 55 37.59 21.57 -28.87
N LEU A 56 38.40 21.43 -27.82
CA LEU A 56 39.74 22.01 -27.78
C LEU A 56 40.62 21.46 -28.91
N LYS A 57 40.60 20.14 -29.15
CA LYS A 57 41.39 19.53 -30.24
C LYS A 57 40.91 19.91 -31.63
N LEU A 58 39.60 20.02 -31.83
CA LEU A 58 39.05 20.45 -33.13
C LEU A 58 39.39 21.92 -33.42
N SER A 59 39.31 22.78 -32.39
CA SER A 59 39.54 24.22 -32.51
C SER A 59 41.01 24.61 -32.57
N MET A 60 41.92 23.83 -31.98
CA MET A 60 43.38 24.01 -32.09
C MET A 60 43.90 24.08 -33.53
N ARG A 61 43.18 23.46 -34.46
CA ARG A 61 43.58 23.42 -35.88
C ARG A 61 43.18 24.69 -36.66
N TRP A 62 42.29 25.52 -36.14
CA TRP A 62 41.66 26.62 -36.91
C TRP A 62 41.60 27.97 -36.19
N PHE A 63 41.86 28.05 -34.89
CA PHE A 63 41.65 29.27 -34.10
C PHE A 63 42.81 29.58 -33.15
N SER A 64 43.00 30.86 -32.82
CA SER A 64 43.95 31.30 -31.79
C SER A 64 43.48 30.91 -30.39
N GLN A 65 44.41 30.79 -29.44
CA GLN A 65 44.16 30.24 -28.10
C GLN A 65 43.03 30.97 -27.33
N ASP A 66 42.96 32.29 -27.43
CA ASP A 66 41.91 33.09 -26.78
C ASP A 66 40.52 32.88 -27.44
N SER A 67 40.50 32.69 -28.77
CA SER A 67 39.29 32.36 -29.52
C SER A 67 38.81 30.92 -29.25
N GLN A 68 39.71 29.98 -28.94
CA GLN A 68 39.36 28.59 -28.61
C GLN A 68 38.57 28.50 -27.31
N THR A 69 39.00 29.22 -26.27
CA THR A 69 38.32 29.23 -24.97
C THR A 69 36.91 29.80 -25.08
N ARG A 70 36.74 30.91 -25.80
CA ARG A 70 35.43 31.52 -26.04
C ARG A 70 34.49 30.59 -26.83
N LEU A 71 35.00 29.93 -27.87
CA LEU A 71 34.24 28.98 -28.69
C LEU A 71 33.82 27.74 -27.88
N MET A 72 34.69 27.25 -27.00
CA MET A 72 34.36 26.15 -26.07
C MET A 72 33.20 26.51 -25.15
N TYR A 73 33.21 27.69 -24.52
CA TYR A 73 32.11 28.12 -23.66
C TYR A 73 30.79 28.24 -24.43
N VAL A 74 30.81 28.75 -25.66
CA VAL A 74 29.61 28.87 -26.50
C VAL A 74 29.04 27.50 -26.86
N LEU A 75 29.87 26.54 -27.26
CA LEU A 75 29.41 25.20 -27.63
C LEU A 75 28.87 24.41 -26.44
N VAL A 76 29.56 24.45 -25.29
CA VAL A 76 29.07 23.79 -24.07
C VAL A 76 27.76 24.42 -23.61
N SER A 77 27.66 25.75 -23.61
CA SER A 77 26.42 26.46 -23.23
C SER A 77 25.28 26.12 -24.18
N SER A 78 25.55 26.07 -25.49
CA SER A 78 24.54 25.71 -26.51
C SER A 78 24.07 24.26 -26.36
N TYR A 79 24.98 23.34 -26.05
CA TYR A 79 24.63 21.94 -25.75
C TYR A 79 23.76 21.84 -24.50
N LEU A 80 24.13 22.52 -23.41
CA LEU A 80 23.35 22.53 -22.17
C LEU A 80 21.96 23.14 -22.37
N ILE A 81 21.86 24.23 -23.13
CA ILE A 81 20.58 24.84 -23.51
C ILE A 81 19.75 23.84 -24.33
N GLY A 82 20.34 23.17 -25.32
CA GLY A 82 19.67 22.13 -26.11
C GLY A 82 19.17 20.97 -25.26
N CYS A 83 19.99 20.46 -24.33
CA CYS A 83 19.58 19.44 -23.37
C CYS A 83 18.45 19.94 -22.46
N PHE A 84 18.54 21.16 -21.95
CA PHE A 84 17.50 21.76 -21.12
C PHE A 84 16.18 21.87 -21.89
N PHE A 85 16.20 22.35 -23.14
CA PHE A 85 15.02 22.41 -24.00
C PHE A 85 14.46 21.02 -24.32
N LEU A 86 15.29 20.02 -24.63
CA LEU A 86 14.83 18.64 -24.86
C LEU A 86 14.22 18.00 -23.61
N LEU A 87 14.76 18.32 -22.43
CA LEU A 87 14.25 17.80 -21.14
C LEU A 87 12.98 18.55 -20.68
N THR A 88 12.83 19.83 -21.01
CA THR A 88 11.65 20.65 -20.64
C THR A 88 10.51 20.55 -21.65
N VAL A 89 10.82 20.38 -22.94
CA VAL A 89 9.85 20.25 -24.04
C VAL A 89 9.69 18.75 -24.37
N GLY A 90 8.96 18.00 -23.53
CA GLY A 90 8.72 16.58 -23.81
C GLY A 90 8.30 15.73 -22.61
N LYS A 91 8.68 14.44 -22.65
CA LYS A 91 8.32 13.31 -21.75
C LYS A 91 8.29 13.62 -20.23
N TYR A 92 9.01 14.66 -19.79
CA TYR A 92 9.11 15.11 -18.39
C TYR A 92 8.18 16.27 -18.00
N LYS A 93 7.35 16.78 -18.91
CA LYS A 93 6.25 17.72 -18.60
C LYS A 93 5.28 17.14 -17.54
N ASN A 94 5.21 15.81 -17.46
CA ASN A 94 4.44 15.05 -16.47
C ASN A 94 5.14 14.92 -15.09
N LEU A 95 6.30 15.55 -14.87
CA LEU A 95 6.94 15.69 -13.56
C LEU A 95 6.59 17.02 -12.89
N HIS A 96 5.79 17.89 -13.52
CA HIS A 96 5.24 19.04 -12.82
C HIS A 96 4.40 18.59 -11.62
N SER A 97 4.60 19.26 -10.47
CA SER A 97 3.78 19.10 -9.26
C SER A 97 2.29 19.18 -9.55
N ASP A 98 1.94 19.97 -10.57
CA ASP A 98 0.57 20.30 -10.94
C ASP A 98 -0.04 19.29 -11.93
N SER A 99 0.71 18.28 -12.37
CA SER A 99 0.16 17.15 -13.15
C SER A 99 -0.81 16.27 -12.34
N GLY A 100 -1.02 16.62 -11.07
CA GLY A 100 -2.14 16.13 -10.27
C GLY A 100 -2.04 14.63 -10.04
N ASN A 101 -1.04 14.19 -9.27
CA ASN A 101 -0.96 12.80 -8.84
C ASN A 101 -2.32 12.37 -8.23
N PRO A 102 -3.05 11.42 -8.85
CA PRO A 102 -4.38 11.04 -8.39
C PRO A 102 -4.42 10.59 -6.93
N TYR A 103 -3.33 10.02 -6.43
CA TYR A 103 -3.20 9.61 -5.03
C TYR A 103 -3.09 10.80 -4.07
N GLU A 104 -2.31 11.84 -4.43
CA GLU A 104 -2.17 13.04 -3.60
C GLU A 104 -3.46 13.90 -3.64
N LEU A 105 -4.12 13.96 -4.80
CA LEU A 105 -5.42 14.61 -4.94
C LEU A 105 -6.48 13.86 -4.12
N THR A 106 -6.48 12.53 -4.15
CA THR A 106 -7.35 11.70 -3.30
C THR A 106 -7.10 11.95 -1.83
N ARG A 107 -5.83 11.99 -1.40
CA ARG A 107 -5.45 12.29 -0.01
C ARG A 107 -5.95 13.67 0.42
N SER A 108 -5.73 14.69 -0.40
CA SER A 108 -6.19 16.07 -0.15
C SER A 108 -7.72 16.14 -0.08
N TYR A 109 -8.41 15.47 -0.98
CA TYR A 109 -9.87 15.38 -0.99
C TYR A 109 -10.41 14.74 0.30
N LEU A 110 -9.88 13.57 0.68
CA LEU A 110 -10.32 12.85 1.88
C LEU A 110 -10.01 13.63 3.15
N LYS A 111 -8.89 14.35 3.22
CA LYS A 111 -8.56 15.23 4.35
C LYS A 111 -9.65 16.30 4.58
N ASN A 112 -10.23 16.82 3.51
CA ASN A 112 -11.22 17.90 3.58
C ASN A 112 -12.67 17.40 3.68
N ASN A 113 -12.95 16.16 3.26
CA ASN A 113 -14.33 15.66 3.11
C ASN A 113 -14.68 14.43 3.95
N ALA A 114 -13.69 13.68 4.45
CA ALA A 114 -13.92 12.50 5.28
C ALA A 114 -13.85 12.88 6.76
N GLY A 115 -14.95 12.64 7.47
CA GLY A 115 -15.06 12.81 8.92
C GLY A 115 -14.17 11.84 9.70
N PRO A 116 -14.01 12.05 11.02
CA PRO A 116 -13.11 11.25 11.85
C PRO A 116 -13.51 9.78 11.94
N ASN A 117 -14.81 9.46 11.81
CA ASN A 117 -15.37 8.12 11.94
C ASN A 117 -15.76 7.48 10.60
N ASP A 118 -15.16 7.94 9.51
CA ASP A 118 -15.42 7.41 8.17
C ASP A 118 -14.47 6.26 7.86
N LEU A 119 -15.01 5.09 7.50
CA LEU A 119 -14.21 3.94 7.09
C LEU A 119 -13.72 4.13 5.65
N ILE A 120 -12.44 3.86 5.39
CA ILE A 120 -11.87 3.89 4.03
C ILE A 120 -11.50 2.47 3.62
N ILE A 121 -12.06 2.02 2.51
CA ILE A 121 -11.72 0.75 1.83
C ILE A 121 -11.02 1.12 0.52
N SER A 122 -9.87 0.52 0.26
CA SER A 122 -9.02 0.80 -0.89
C SER A 122 -8.73 -0.47 -1.68
N SER A 123 -9.06 -0.49 -2.96
CA SER A 123 -8.58 -1.50 -3.93
C SER A 123 -7.39 -0.99 -4.76
N LEU A 124 -6.81 0.16 -4.36
CA LEU A 124 -5.60 0.69 -4.98
C LEU A 124 -4.40 -0.23 -4.71
N HIS A 125 -3.34 -0.10 -5.51
CA HIS A 125 -2.14 -0.90 -5.30
C HIS A 125 -1.53 -0.62 -3.92
N ASP A 126 -1.45 -1.64 -3.07
CA ASP A 126 -1.13 -1.51 -1.64
C ASP A 126 0.11 -0.68 -1.32
N THR A 127 1.17 -0.81 -2.13
CA THR A 127 2.42 -0.07 -1.92
C THR A 127 2.22 1.44 -2.11
N VAL A 128 1.49 1.82 -3.16
CA VAL A 128 1.25 3.22 -3.51
C VAL A 128 0.12 3.79 -2.65
N GLY A 129 -1.00 3.07 -2.54
CA GLY A 129 -2.12 3.42 -1.68
C GLY A 129 -1.69 3.54 -0.22
N GLY A 130 -0.89 2.60 0.28
CA GLY A 130 -0.36 2.63 1.63
C GLY A 130 0.58 3.80 1.90
N PHE A 131 1.43 4.17 0.93
CA PHE A 131 2.30 5.35 1.05
C PHE A 131 1.50 6.65 1.19
N TYR A 132 0.50 6.88 0.34
CA TYR A 132 -0.27 8.13 0.34
C TYR A 132 -1.37 8.18 1.41
N LEU A 133 -2.06 7.07 1.65
CA LEU A 133 -3.30 7.03 2.42
C LEU A 133 -3.18 6.25 3.72
N GLY A 134 -2.09 5.50 3.93
CA GLY A 134 -2.03 4.54 5.03
C GLY A 134 -2.07 5.15 6.42
N ALA A 135 -1.43 6.31 6.62
CA ALA A 135 -1.54 7.02 7.89
C ALA A 135 -2.98 7.46 8.19
N MET A 136 -3.69 8.00 7.18
CA MET A 136 -5.08 8.44 7.31
C MET A 136 -6.04 7.28 7.54
N ILE A 137 -5.85 6.16 6.85
CA ILE A 137 -6.66 4.95 7.02
C ILE A 137 -6.54 4.44 8.47
N ARG A 138 -5.31 4.32 8.99
CA ARG A 138 -5.07 3.87 10.37
C ARG A 138 -5.66 4.82 11.42
N GLU A 139 -5.50 6.12 11.22
CA GLU A 139 -6.08 7.15 12.09
C GLU A 139 -7.61 7.03 12.17
N LYS A 140 -8.27 6.87 11.01
CA LYS A 140 -9.73 6.71 10.96
C LYS A 140 -10.19 5.40 11.58
N ASN A 141 -9.49 4.29 11.36
CA ASN A 141 -9.80 3.01 12.03
C ASN A 141 -9.72 3.13 13.55
N PHE A 142 -8.70 3.83 14.07
CA PHE A 142 -8.56 4.11 15.49
C PHE A 142 -9.73 4.94 16.05
N ASN A 143 -10.12 6.01 15.33
CA ASN A 143 -11.26 6.83 15.72
C ASN A 143 -12.58 6.03 15.71
N ILE A 144 -12.79 5.17 14.72
CA ILE A 144 -13.98 4.31 14.64
C ILE A 144 -14.02 3.36 15.84
N TYR A 145 -12.90 2.72 16.17
CA TYR A 145 -12.80 1.85 17.35
C TYR A 145 -13.13 2.61 18.64
N LYS A 146 -12.46 3.75 18.86
CA LYS A 146 -12.64 4.56 20.07
C LYS A 146 -14.05 5.12 20.23
N ASN A 147 -14.67 5.55 19.13
CA ASN A 147 -15.99 6.18 19.17
C ASN A 147 -17.14 5.18 18.97
N GLY A 148 -16.83 3.91 18.69
CA GLY A 148 -17.80 2.83 18.50
C GLY A 148 -18.81 3.13 17.40
N ARG A 149 -18.42 3.80 16.31
CA ARG A 149 -19.34 4.14 15.21
C ARG A 149 -18.65 4.34 13.87
N ILE A 150 -19.36 4.00 12.79
CA ILE A 150 -18.98 4.29 11.40
C ILE A 150 -20.05 5.22 10.83
N GLU A 151 -19.65 6.39 10.35
CA GLU A 151 -20.57 7.38 9.77
C GLU A 151 -20.77 7.17 8.26
N ASN A 152 -19.66 7.03 7.53
CA ASN A 152 -19.65 6.74 6.10
C ASN A 152 -18.59 5.69 5.76
N ILE A 153 -18.76 5.04 4.61
CA ILE A 153 -17.75 4.19 3.99
C ILE A 153 -17.34 4.85 2.68
N TYR A 154 -16.05 5.15 2.54
CA TYR A 154 -15.41 5.53 1.29
C TYR A 154 -14.78 4.31 0.65
N TYR A 155 -15.02 4.12 -0.65
CA TYR A 155 -14.36 3.11 -1.46
C TYR A 155 -13.49 3.78 -2.53
N LEU A 156 -12.23 3.38 -2.62
CA LEU A 156 -11.24 3.92 -3.56
C LEU A 156 -10.92 2.85 -4.60
N ALA A 157 -11.27 3.10 -5.85
CA ALA A 157 -11.08 2.16 -6.96
C ALA A 157 -10.11 2.71 -8.02
N PRO A 158 -9.28 1.85 -8.64
CA PRO A 158 -8.38 2.26 -9.72
C PRO A 158 -9.08 2.40 -11.08
N LYS A 159 -10.33 1.92 -11.22
CA LYS A 159 -11.10 1.94 -12.47
C LYS A 159 -12.58 2.28 -12.25
N VAL A 160 -13.21 2.84 -13.29
CA VAL A 160 -14.67 3.04 -13.37
C VAL A 160 -15.34 1.75 -13.86
N GLY A 161 -16.59 1.52 -13.44
CA GLY A 161 -17.42 0.42 -13.96
C GLY A 161 -17.32 -0.88 -13.17
N GLU A 162 -16.66 -0.88 -12.02
CA GLU A 162 -16.68 -2.01 -11.11
C GLU A 162 -18.09 -2.20 -10.55
N SER A 163 -18.67 -3.39 -10.72
CA SER A 163 -20.02 -3.68 -10.22
C SER A 163 -20.04 -3.98 -8.71
N LYS A 164 -18.90 -4.41 -8.16
CA LYS A 164 -18.76 -4.94 -6.80
C LYS A 164 -17.35 -4.66 -6.27
N ILE A 165 -17.25 -4.39 -4.97
CA ILE A 165 -15.98 -4.31 -4.24
C ILE A 165 -15.39 -5.72 -4.14
N GLU A 166 -14.20 -5.90 -4.68
CA GLU A 166 -13.42 -7.12 -4.57
C GLU A 166 -12.54 -7.07 -3.33
N LEU A 167 -12.62 -8.11 -2.49
CA LEU A 167 -11.84 -8.23 -1.26
C LEU A 167 -11.08 -9.56 -1.26
N ASP A 168 -9.91 -9.54 -0.63
CA ASP A 168 -9.10 -10.72 -0.40
C ASP A 168 -9.68 -11.50 0.80
N MET A 169 -9.94 -12.79 0.57
CA MET A 169 -10.39 -13.71 1.61
C MET A 169 -9.17 -14.28 2.34
N VAL A 170 -9.15 -14.19 3.67
CA VAL A 170 -8.05 -14.69 4.50
C VAL A 170 -8.13 -16.19 4.72
N TYR A 171 -9.34 -16.73 4.69
CA TYR A 171 -9.55 -18.16 4.87
C TYR A 171 -10.83 -18.62 4.18
N PRO A 172 -10.75 -19.64 3.30
CA PRO A 172 -9.53 -20.17 2.69
C PRO A 172 -8.87 -19.14 1.74
N ASP A 173 -7.53 -19.06 1.74
CA ASP A 173 -6.67 -18.11 0.99
C ASP A 173 -6.73 -18.19 -0.57
N ILE A 174 -7.83 -18.70 -1.13
CA ILE A 174 -7.88 -19.20 -2.50
C ILE A 174 -8.67 -18.29 -3.44
N LYS A 175 -9.48 -17.33 -2.94
CA LYS A 175 -10.39 -16.55 -3.80
C LYS A 175 -10.51 -15.08 -3.41
N LYS A 176 -10.28 -14.21 -4.40
CA LYS A 176 -10.87 -12.87 -4.40
C LYS A 176 -12.37 -13.01 -4.61
N VAL A 177 -13.16 -12.37 -3.75
CA VAL A 177 -14.62 -12.44 -3.83
C VAL A 177 -15.19 -11.05 -4.01
N LYS A 178 -16.07 -10.94 -5.01
CA LYS A 178 -16.88 -9.73 -5.25
C LYS A 178 -18.00 -9.66 -4.22
N PHE A 179 -17.80 -8.87 -3.19
CA PHE A 179 -18.58 -8.96 -1.97
C PHE A 179 -19.67 -7.89 -1.85
N LEU A 180 -19.29 -6.61 -1.82
CA LEU A 180 -20.26 -5.51 -1.68
C LEU A 180 -20.66 -4.98 -3.04
N PRO A 181 -21.96 -4.92 -3.37
CA PRO A 181 -22.40 -4.33 -4.62
C PRO A 181 -22.18 -2.81 -4.57
N LEU A 182 -21.57 -2.27 -5.63
CA LEU A 182 -21.15 -0.87 -5.69
C LEU A 182 -22.33 0.07 -5.98
N ASP A 183 -23.47 -0.47 -6.42
CA ASP A 183 -24.75 0.23 -6.58
C ASP A 183 -25.22 0.97 -5.31
N LYS A 184 -24.83 0.46 -4.13
CA LYS A 184 -25.10 1.09 -2.83
C LYS A 184 -24.18 2.27 -2.50
N PHE A 185 -23.19 2.55 -3.35
CA PHE A 185 -22.25 3.66 -3.18
C PHE A 185 -22.49 4.71 -4.26
N LYS A 186 -22.47 5.98 -3.85
CA LYS A 186 -22.57 7.12 -4.78
C LYS A 186 -21.16 7.48 -5.26
N PRO A 187 -20.90 7.59 -6.58
CA PRO A 187 -19.65 8.18 -7.07
C PRO A 187 -19.59 9.64 -6.63
N VAL A 188 -18.43 10.09 -6.15
CA VAL A 188 -18.26 11.46 -5.63
C VAL A 188 -17.23 12.25 -6.42
N VAL A 189 -16.06 11.68 -6.65
CA VAL A 189 -15.00 12.35 -7.41
C VAL A 189 -14.11 11.32 -8.11
N SER A 190 -13.49 11.73 -9.21
CA SER A 190 -12.53 10.93 -9.96
C SER A 190 -11.32 11.78 -10.31
N PHE A 191 -10.13 11.26 -10.03
CA PHE A 191 -8.86 11.88 -10.38
C PHE A 191 -8.13 10.99 -11.37
N GLU A 192 -7.72 11.56 -12.51
CA GLU A 192 -7.06 10.82 -13.58
C GLU A 192 -5.77 11.52 -14.00
N ASN A 193 -4.71 10.75 -14.15
CA ASN A 193 -3.50 11.15 -14.83
C ASN A 193 -3.43 10.41 -16.17
N LYS A 194 -3.47 11.16 -17.28
CA LYS A 194 -3.37 10.64 -18.66
C LYS A 194 -1.93 10.73 -19.23
N GLY A 195 -0.95 10.98 -18.38
CA GLY A 195 0.46 11.07 -18.74
C GLY A 195 1.07 9.72 -19.12
N VAL A 196 2.41 9.71 -19.22
CA VAL A 196 3.21 8.53 -19.65
C VAL A 196 2.95 7.29 -18.79
N ARG A 197 2.55 7.47 -17.53
CA ARG A 197 2.10 6.40 -16.64
C ARG A 197 0.66 6.70 -16.22
N PRO A 198 -0.33 6.16 -16.94
CA PRO A 198 -1.72 6.44 -16.62
C PRO A 198 -2.06 5.87 -15.26
N SER A 199 -2.77 6.65 -14.46
CA SER A 199 -3.31 6.23 -13.17
C SER A 199 -4.61 6.96 -12.91
N ALA A 200 -5.51 6.31 -12.18
CA ALA A 200 -6.78 6.89 -11.79
C ALA A 200 -7.14 6.46 -10.37
N VAL A 201 -7.86 7.32 -9.68
CA VAL A 201 -8.50 7.00 -8.40
C VAL A 201 -9.92 7.55 -8.44
N HIS A 202 -10.87 6.65 -8.31
CA HIS A 202 -12.30 6.95 -8.26
C HIS A 202 -12.79 6.74 -6.83
N ILE A 203 -13.48 7.74 -6.29
CA ILE A 203 -13.97 7.75 -4.91
C ILE A 203 -15.48 7.57 -4.92
N PHE A 204 -15.92 6.52 -4.24
CA PHE A 204 -17.32 6.24 -4.00
C PHE A 204 -17.64 6.38 -2.50
N LYS A 205 -18.83 6.86 -2.16
CA LYS A 205 -19.24 7.09 -0.77
C LYS A 205 -20.59 6.45 -0.50
N ARG A 206 -20.70 5.78 0.63
CA ARG A 206 -21.96 5.26 1.17
C ARG A 206 -22.13 5.75 2.60
N LYS A 207 -23.32 6.29 2.90
CA LYS A 207 -23.71 6.59 4.29
C LYS A 207 -24.09 5.29 4.99
N VAL A 208 -23.64 5.12 6.24
CA VAL A 208 -24.00 3.97 7.06
C VAL A 208 -25.10 4.38 8.04
N GLU A 209 -26.19 3.63 8.08
CA GLU A 209 -27.15 3.70 9.17
C GLU A 209 -26.67 2.76 10.27
N ILE A 210 -26.40 3.31 11.44
CA ILE A 210 -25.76 2.59 12.54
C ILE A 210 -26.77 1.64 13.18
N TYR A 211 -26.40 0.36 13.24
CA TYR A 211 -26.98 -0.63 14.14
C TYR A 211 -26.20 -0.62 15.47
N PRO A 212 -26.78 -1.08 16.60
CA PRO A 212 -26.10 -1.05 17.89
C PRO A 212 -24.73 -1.73 17.80
N VAL A 213 -23.68 -0.99 18.18
CA VAL A 213 -22.32 -1.52 18.30
C VAL A 213 -22.22 -2.29 19.61
N VAL A 214 -21.62 -3.47 19.52
CA VAL A 214 -21.29 -4.28 20.69
C VAL A 214 -19.81 -4.12 20.96
N ASP A 215 -19.50 -3.45 22.06
CA ASP A 215 -18.14 -3.32 22.57
C ASP A 215 -17.86 -4.47 23.54
N LEU A 216 -16.69 -5.09 23.40
CA LEU A 216 -16.24 -6.19 24.25
C LEU A 216 -15.10 -5.70 25.11
N ASN A 217 -15.34 -5.59 26.40
CA ASN A 217 -14.32 -5.16 27.35
C ASN A 217 -13.48 -6.35 27.84
N GLN A 218 -12.50 -6.06 28.70
CA GLN A 218 -11.62 -7.08 29.27
C GLN A 218 -12.37 -8.18 30.02
N SER A 219 -13.44 -7.84 30.75
CA SER A 219 -14.23 -8.82 31.49
C SER A 219 -14.99 -9.75 30.55
N ASP A 220 -15.55 -9.23 29.45
CA ASP A 220 -16.23 -10.03 28.43
C ASP A 220 -15.27 -11.01 27.76
N LEU A 221 -14.04 -10.56 27.49
CA LEU A 221 -13.02 -11.37 26.84
C LEU A 221 -12.37 -12.43 27.76
N LEU A 222 -12.55 -12.36 29.08
CA LEU A 222 -12.06 -13.39 30.01
C LEU A 222 -13.03 -14.57 30.16
N ILE A 223 -14.34 -14.34 30.01
CA ILE A 223 -15.40 -15.36 30.17
C ILE A 223 -15.14 -16.61 29.31
N PRO A 224 -14.73 -16.50 28.03
CA PRO A 224 -14.58 -17.66 27.18
C PRO A 224 -13.52 -18.66 27.66
N GLY A 225 -12.44 -18.17 28.29
CA GLY A 225 -11.21 -18.94 28.46
C GLY A 225 -10.57 -19.35 27.13
N TYR A 226 -9.26 -19.57 27.09
CA TYR A 226 -8.54 -19.82 25.81
C TYR A 226 -7.74 -21.11 25.83
N TYR A 227 -7.72 -21.81 24.70
CA TYR A 227 -6.91 -22.99 24.46
C TYR A 227 -6.18 -22.90 23.11
N GLY A 228 -5.01 -23.52 23.02
CA GLY A 228 -4.21 -23.61 21.81
C GLY A 228 -4.32 -24.99 21.15
N ASN A 229 -3.32 -25.33 20.33
CA ASN A 229 -3.18 -26.64 19.72
C ASN A 229 -3.21 -27.74 20.79
N TYR A 230 -3.82 -28.87 20.44
CA TYR A 230 -3.96 -30.05 21.32
C TYR A 230 -4.69 -29.79 22.64
N LYS A 231 -5.64 -28.83 22.67
CA LYS A 231 -6.47 -28.50 23.83
C LYS A 231 -5.69 -28.02 25.07
N LYS A 232 -4.44 -27.58 24.90
CA LYS A 232 -3.65 -27.00 26.00
C LYS A 232 -4.20 -25.62 26.35
N VAL A 233 -4.48 -25.40 27.64
CA VAL A 233 -4.98 -24.11 28.15
C VAL A 233 -3.92 -23.02 27.94
N CYS A 234 -4.34 -21.87 27.44
CA CYS A 234 -3.48 -20.69 27.29
C CYS A 234 -3.51 -19.85 28.57
N ASN A 235 -2.37 -19.24 28.91
CA ASN A 235 -2.29 -18.34 30.06
C ASN A 235 -2.88 -16.97 29.69
N THR A 236 -3.85 -16.50 30.47
CA THR A 236 -4.48 -15.19 30.30
C THR A 236 -4.02 -14.23 31.39
N GLN A 237 -3.66 -13.01 31.00
CA GLN A 237 -3.27 -11.94 31.92
C GLN A 237 -4.03 -10.68 31.52
N VAL A 238 -4.57 -9.95 32.50
CA VAL A 238 -5.14 -8.62 32.25
C VAL A 238 -3.99 -7.62 32.30
N ASP A 239 -3.88 -6.85 31.23
CA ASP A 239 -3.02 -5.68 31.16
C ASP A 239 -3.94 -4.47 31.05
N GLY A 240 -3.57 -3.29 31.55
CA GLY A 240 -4.48 -2.13 31.60
C GLY A 240 -5.14 -1.77 30.26
N GLN A 241 -4.57 -2.24 29.15
CA GLN A 241 -5.02 -2.02 27.77
C GLN A 241 -5.87 -3.17 27.17
N GLY A 242 -5.97 -4.34 27.81
CA GLY A 242 -6.67 -5.50 27.24
C GLY A 242 -6.39 -6.82 27.95
N ILE A 243 -6.59 -7.93 27.23
CA ILE A 243 -6.16 -9.26 27.69
C ILE A 243 -4.95 -9.72 26.88
N ARG A 244 -3.95 -10.28 27.57
CA ARG A 244 -2.78 -10.92 26.96
C ARG A 244 -2.97 -12.44 27.05
N VAL A 245 -3.12 -13.09 25.90
CA VAL A 245 -3.26 -14.56 25.79
C VAL A 245 -1.94 -15.17 25.32
N LYS A 246 -1.36 -16.06 26.14
CA LYS A 246 -0.11 -16.77 25.84
C LYS A 246 -0.36 -18.25 25.64
N CYS A 247 -0.31 -18.71 24.39
CA CYS A 247 -0.48 -20.12 24.02
C CYS A 247 0.87 -20.75 23.63
N TYR A 248 1.58 -21.38 24.57
CA TYR A 248 2.88 -21.99 24.29
C TYR A 248 2.77 -23.10 23.24
N GLY A 249 3.53 -22.97 22.15
CA GLY A 249 3.57 -23.97 21.06
C GLY A 249 2.37 -23.94 20.10
N SER A 250 1.52 -22.90 20.16
CA SER A 250 0.35 -22.76 19.27
C SER A 250 0.39 -21.45 18.50
N LYS A 251 0.03 -21.48 17.21
CA LYS A 251 -0.06 -20.29 16.36
C LYS A 251 -1.43 -19.60 16.41
N MET A 252 -2.39 -20.21 17.10
CA MET A 252 -3.75 -19.72 17.27
C MET A 252 -4.22 -19.96 18.69
N SER A 253 -5.16 -19.14 19.15
CA SER A 253 -5.93 -19.33 20.38
C SER A 253 -7.40 -19.45 20.03
N CYS A 254 -8.10 -20.38 20.67
CA CYS A 254 -9.53 -20.55 20.52
C CYS A 254 -10.24 -20.43 21.88
N ALA A 255 -11.40 -19.81 21.87
CA ALA A 255 -12.33 -19.64 22.98
C ALA A 255 -12.93 -20.99 23.39
N LYS A 256 -12.85 -21.33 24.69
CA LYS A 256 -13.41 -22.57 25.25
C LYS A 256 -14.92 -22.49 25.45
N HIS A 257 -15.43 -21.31 25.82
CA HIS A 257 -16.82 -21.06 26.12
C HIS A 257 -17.43 -20.01 25.18
N LEU A 258 -18.72 -20.16 24.94
CA LEU A 258 -19.49 -19.34 24.01
C LEU A 258 -19.80 -17.98 24.65
N LEU A 259 -19.38 -16.90 24.00
CA LEU A 259 -19.86 -15.55 24.34
C LEU A 259 -21.10 -15.24 23.50
N THR A 260 -22.25 -15.06 24.15
CA THR A 260 -23.51 -14.74 23.45
C THR A 260 -23.65 -13.22 23.34
N LEU A 261 -23.63 -12.69 22.11
CA LEU A 261 -23.82 -11.26 21.86
C LEU A 261 -25.23 -10.97 21.36
N SER A 262 -25.87 -9.96 21.95
CA SER A 262 -27.17 -9.46 21.49
C SER A 262 -26.98 -8.50 20.31
N VAL A 263 -26.70 -9.07 19.12
CA VAL A 263 -26.59 -8.30 17.86
C VAL A 263 -27.82 -8.57 17.02
N LYS A 264 -28.35 -7.54 16.34
CA LYS A 264 -29.40 -7.71 15.33
C LYS A 264 -28.89 -8.67 14.25
N LYS A 265 -29.71 -9.64 13.85
CA LYS A 265 -29.39 -10.56 12.75
C LYS A 265 -29.23 -9.77 11.46
N ILE A 266 -27.99 -9.57 11.04
CA ILE A 266 -27.61 -8.91 9.79
C ILE A 266 -26.61 -9.83 9.10
N ASP A 267 -26.75 -10.00 7.79
CA ASP A 267 -25.93 -10.94 7.03
C ASP A 267 -24.43 -10.57 7.02
N LEU A 268 -24.09 -9.32 7.33
CA LEU A 268 -22.74 -8.76 7.27
C LEU A 268 -22.37 -8.03 8.55
N GLN A 269 -21.19 -8.30 9.08
CA GLN A 269 -20.69 -7.68 10.31
C GLN A 269 -19.24 -7.19 10.15
N PHE A 270 -18.99 -5.95 10.56
CA PHE A 270 -17.65 -5.41 10.73
C PHE A 270 -17.11 -5.81 12.10
N ILE A 271 -15.86 -6.26 12.15
CA ILE A 271 -15.12 -6.52 13.38
C ILE A 271 -13.89 -5.63 13.39
N LEU A 272 -13.78 -4.81 14.43
CA LEU A 272 -12.59 -4.01 14.70
C LEU A 272 -11.81 -4.69 15.82
N PHE A 273 -10.59 -5.11 15.48
CA PHE A 273 -9.70 -5.80 16.41
C PHE A 273 -8.55 -4.89 16.79
N HIS A 274 -8.60 -4.42 18.04
CA HIS A 274 -7.51 -3.68 18.65
C HIS A 274 -6.50 -4.65 19.25
N HIS A 275 -5.27 -4.63 18.74
CA HIS A 275 -4.22 -5.49 19.23
C HIS A 275 -2.91 -4.71 19.39
N ILE A 276 -2.14 -5.14 20.38
CA ILE A 276 -0.87 -4.52 20.74
C ILE A 276 0.17 -5.62 20.80
N ASN A 277 1.15 -5.56 19.90
CA ASN A 277 2.27 -6.47 19.84
C ASN A 277 3.52 -5.81 20.43
N ASP A 278 4.22 -6.54 21.31
CA ASP A 278 5.50 -6.07 21.87
C ASP A 278 6.53 -5.79 20.75
N ARG A 279 6.44 -6.54 19.64
CA ARG A 279 7.22 -6.37 18.41
C ARG A 279 6.39 -6.71 17.19
N GLY A 280 6.75 -6.17 16.03
CA GLY A 280 6.17 -6.60 14.77
C GLY A 280 6.44 -8.08 14.45
N THR A 281 5.62 -8.65 13.59
CA THR A 281 5.66 -10.03 13.11
C THR A 281 5.51 -10.11 11.59
N LYS A 282 6.02 -11.17 10.97
CA LYS A 282 5.81 -11.43 9.54
C LYS A 282 4.40 -11.95 9.20
N THR A 283 3.52 -12.06 10.19
CA THR A 283 2.17 -12.62 10.05
C THR A 283 1.15 -11.54 10.29
N VAL A 284 0.13 -11.47 9.45
CA VAL A 284 -0.95 -10.50 9.63
C VAL A 284 -1.89 -10.95 10.75
N SER A 285 -2.26 -10.02 11.61
CA SER A 285 -3.20 -10.21 12.71
C SER A 285 -4.65 -10.01 12.24
N TYR A 286 -5.60 -10.74 12.82
CA TYR A 286 -7.03 -10.54 12.61
C TYR A 286 -7.84 -11.24 13.71
N ALA A 287 -9.08 -10.80 13.91
CA ALA A 287 -10.06 -11.49 14.75
C ALA A 287 -11.24 -11.97 13.91
N SER A 288 -11.89 -13.03 14.36
CA SER A 288 -13.09 -13.55 13.71
C SER A 288 -14.15 -14.03 14.68
N MET A 289 -15.39 -13.94 14.24
CA MET A 289 -16.58 -14.35 14.97
C MET A 289 -17.46 -15.15 14.02
N LYS A 290 -17.90 -16.33 14.45
CA LYS A 290 -18.78 -17.19 13.64
C LYS A 290 -20.04 -17.47 14.43
N SER A 291 -21.18 -17.53 13.77
CA SER A 291 -22.41 -18.03 14.37
C SER A 291 -22.49 -19.55 14.19
N MET A 292 -22.71 -20.32 15.26
CA MET A 292 -23.00 -21.76 15.13
C MET A 292 -24.46 -21.93 14.78
N ASP A 293 -24.76 -22.63 13.70
CA ASP A 293 -26.14 -22.95 13.36
C ASP A 293 -26.67 -24.04 14.30
N GLN A 294 -27.95 -23.96 14.69
CA GLN A 294 -28.53 -24.98 15.60
C GLN A 294 -28.56 -26.38 14.96
N SER A 295 -28.59 -26.45 13.63
CA SER A 295 -28.47 -27.67 12.84
C SER A 295 -27.08 -28.30 12.85
N GLU A 296 -26.03 -27.54 13.20
CA GLU A 296 -24.65 -28.03 13.28
C GLU A 296 -24.41 -28.90 14.52
N LYS A 297 -25.28 -28.83 15.54
CA LYS A 297 -25.25 -29.75 16.71
C LYS A 297 -25.66 -31.18 16.36
N SER A 298 -26.33 -31.38 15.22
CA SER A 298 -26.87 -32.68 14.76
C SER A 298 -26.09 -33.28 13.58
N ARG A 299 -24.87 -32.80 13.30
CA ARG A 299 -24.06 -33.29 12.17
C ARG A 299 -23.52 -34.70 12.40
N LYS A 300 -23.52 -35.52 11.34
CA LYS A 300 -22.87 -36.84 11.27
C LYS A 300 -21.35 -36.64 11.06
N GLU A 301 -20.53 -37.56 11.58
CA GLU A 301 -19.05 -37.50 11.65
C GLU A 301 -18.30 -37.22 10.32
N ASN A 302 -18.94 -37.32 9.15
CA ASN A 302 -18.29 -37.23 7.83
C ASN A 302 -18.75 -36.06 6.94
N GLN A 303 -19.37 -35.02 7.50
CA GLN A 303 -19.63 -33.79 6.75
C GLN A 303 -18.51 -32.76 6.97
N ASP A 304 -18.00 -32.18 5.89
CA ASP A 304 -16.98 -31.12 5.92
C ASP A 304 -17.41 -29.99 6.88
N PHE A 305 -16.62 -29.82 7.94
CA PHE A 305 -16.84 -28.81 8.96
C PHE A 305 -15.93 -27.61 8.70
N THR A 306 -16.47 -26.53 8.14
CA THR A 306 -15.71 -25.27 8.00
C THR A 306 -15.68 -24.56 9.35
N LEU A 307 -14.55 -24.65 10.06
CA LEU A 307 -14.40 -24.15 11.43
C LEU A 307 -14.39 -22.62 11.51
N LEU A 308 -13.86 -21.95 10.49
CA LEU A 308 -13.74 -20.49 10.42
C LEU A 308 -14.80 -19.90 9.47
N PRO A 309 -15.32 -18.68 9.76
CA PRO A 309 -16.18 -17.97 8.83
C PRO A 309 -15.38 -17.48 7.63
N ASP A 310 -16.07 -17.11 6.54
CA ASP A 310 -15.44 -16.36 5.45
C ASP A 310 -15.04 -14.97 5.98
N ILE A 311 -13.73 -14.74 6.11
CA ILE A 311 -13.17 -13.49 6.63
C ILE A 311 -12.58 -12.70 5.46
N TYR A 312 -13.06 -11.47 5.32
CA TYR A 312 -12.57 -10.51 4.35
C TYR A 312 -11.88 -9.38 5.12
N ARG A 313 -10.61 -9.13 4.85
CA ARG A 313 -9.92 -8.00 5.47
C ARG A 313 -9.87 -6.83 4.49
N PHE A 314 -9.78 -5.63 5.05
CA PHE A 314 -9.63 -4.40 4.27
C PHE A 314 -8.22 -3.87 4.41
N ASN A 315 -7.66 -3.44 3.29
CA ASN A 315 -6.39 -2.71 3.23
C ASN A 315 -5.28 -3.41 4.03
N ASP A 316 -5.17 -4.73 3.93
CA ASP A 316 -4.40 -5.57 4.86
C ASP A 316 -2.97 -5.09 5.02
N LEU A 317 -2.31 -4.86 3.88
CA LEU A 317 -0.94 -4.37 3.84
C LEU A 317 -0.81 -2.95 4.36
N VAL A 318 -1.85 -2.12 4.25
CA VAL A 318 -1.85 -0.74 4.73
C VAL A 318 -2.07 -0.68 6.24
N ASN A 319 -3.00 -1.46 6.76
CA ASN A 319 -3.29 -1.54 8.19
C ASN A 319 -2.11 -2.19 8.93
N ASN A 320 -1.57 -3.28 8.40
CA ASN A 320 -0.55 -4.10 9.05
C ASN A 320 0.88 -3.77 8.67
N ILE A 321 1.15 -2.70 7.89
CA ILE A 321 2.53 -2.37 7.50
C ILE A 321 3.48 -2.21 8.69
N ASN A 322 2.95 -1.69 9.81
CA ASN A 322 3.71 -1.52 11.03
C ASN A 322 3.95 -2.85 11.74
N ASP A 323 2.98 -3.76 11.71
CA ASP A 323 3.14 -5.10 12.28
C ASP A 323 4.13 -5.91 11.48
N MET A 324 4.10 -5.80 10.15
CA MET A 324 4.99 -6.55 9.25
C MET A 324 6.48 -6.20 9.38
N ASP A 325 6.84 -5.13 10.09
CA ASP A 325 8.23 -4.78 10.41
C ASP A 325 8.68 -5.48 11.72
N PRO A 326 9.45 -6.59 11.64
CA PRO A 326 9.83 -7.37 12.82
C PRO A 326 10.76 -6.62 13.78
N TYR A 327 11.35 -5.49 13.35
CA TYR A 327 12.22 -4.66 14.18
C TYR A 327 11.45 -3.58 14.93
N ARG A 328 10.20 -3.31 14.53
CA ARG A 328 9.36 -2.35 15.20
C ARG A 328 8.96 -2.89 16.58
N LYS A 329 9.02 -2.02 17.58
CA LYS A 329 8.58 -2.31 18.96
C LYS A 329 7.24 -1.62 19.22
N ASN A 330 6.43 -2.19 20.11
CA ASN A 330 5.16 -1.62 20.56
C ASN A 330 4.26 -1.26 19.36
N VAL A 331 3.91 -2.27 18.56
CA VAL A 331 3.00 -2.13 17.45
C VAL A 331 1.58 -2.10 18.01
N ASP A 332 0.89 -0.98 17.83
CA ASP A 332 -0.51 -0.76 18.22
C ASP A 332 -1.33 -0.52 16.95
N LEU A 333 -2.33 -1.37 16.71
CA LEU A 333 -3.11 -1.40 15.48
C LEU A 333 -4.57 -1.76 15.71
N ILE A 334 -5.42 -1.20 14.84
CA ILE A 334 -6.82 -1.59 14.69
C ILE A 334 -7.01 -2.25 13.33
N ASP A 335 -7.20 -3.57 13.33
CA ASP A 335 -7.56 -4.31 12.13
C ASP A 335 -9.06 -4.28 11.92
N VAL A 336 -9.47 -4.05 10.68
CA VAL A 336 -10.88 -4.09 10.29
C VAL A 336 -11.09 -5.27 9.38
N SER A 337 -11.97 -6.17 9.79
CA SER A 337 -12.45 -7.27 8.95
C SER A 337 -13.97 -7.19 8.77
N LEU A 338 -14.43 -7.78 7.67
CA LEU A 338 -15.83 -7.97 7.34
C LEU A 338 -16.10 -9.47 7.28
N GLN A 339 -17.19 -9.88 7.90
CA GLN A 339 -17.56 -11.29 7.99
C GLN A 339 -19.02 -11.46 7.62
N LYS A 340 -19.31 -12.57 6.93
CA LYS A 340 -20.68 -12.98 6.67
C LYS A 340 -21.19 -13.77 7.86
N MET A 341 -22.28 -13.31 8.47
CA MET A 341 -22.88 -13.97 9.61
C MET A 341 -24.03 -14.89 9.17
N GLY A 342 -24.15 -16.03 9.84
CA GLY A 342 -25.31 -16.92 9.73
C GLY A 342 -26.48 -16.45 10.61
N GLY A 343 -27.70 -16.92 10.33
CA GLY A 343 -28.92 -16.50 11.01
C GLY A 343 -29.12 -16.95 12.47
N SER A 344 -28.08 -17.45 13.14
CA SER A 344 -28.11 -18.04 14.49
C SER A 344 -27.45 -17.12 15.55
N LYS A 345 -27.16 -17.62 16.76
CA LYS A 345 -26.50 -16.84 17.83
C LYS A 345 -25.03 -16.61 17.49
N ASN A 346 -24.59 -15.36 17.50
CA ASN A 346 -23.19 -14.97 17.26
C ASN A 346 -22.28 -15.51 18.38
N ILE A 347 -21.15 -16.11 18.00
CA ILE A 347 -20.20 -16.75 18.91
C ILE A 347 -18.80 -16.24 18.61
N LEU A 348 -18.14 -15.73 19.66
CA LEU A 348 -16.71 -15.44 19.64
C LEU A 348 -15.91 -16.76 19.68
N PHE A 349 -15.01 -16.95 18.72
CA PHE A 349 -14.08 -18.09 18.66
C PHE A 349 -12.68 -17.69 19.09
#